data_AF-A0A7K9T4Z6-F1
#
_entry.id   AF-A0A7K9T4Z6-F1
#
_cell.length_a   1.000
_cell.length_b   1.000
_cell.length_c   1.000
_cell.angle_alpha   90.00
_cell.angle_beta   90.00
_cell.angle_gamma   90.00
#
_symmetry.space_group_name_H-M   'P 1'
#
loop_
_entity.id
_entity.type
_entity.pdbx_description
1 polymer ?
#
loop_
_entity_poly.entity_id
_entity_poly.type
_entity_poly.pdbx_seq_one_letter_code
_entity_poly.pdbx_strand_id
1 'polypeptide(L)' 'VYNAAPDWSVLVGDALGVPEPQLFLHQHHYQGKTFSFTGIRVSSPLSLLVNGRRPPGPALAPARLALHNPPSPD' A
#
# COMPACT_ATOMS: atom_id res chain seq x y z
N VAL A 1 1.11 2.57 -0.38
CA VAL A 1 1.25 1.68 0.80
C VAL A 1 0.30 0.51 0.58
N TYR A 2 0.78 -0.72 0.73
CA TYR A 2 -0.01 -1.94 0.52
C TYR A 2 -0.51 -2.50 1.86
N ASN A 3 -1.42 -3.48 1.81
CA ASN A 3 -1.95 -4.18 2.99
C ASN A 3 -2.47 -3.25 4.11
N ALA A 4 -3.00 -2.08 3.72
CA ALA A 4 -3.60 -1.14 4.64
C ALA A 4 -5.08 -1.47 4.85
N ALA A 5 -5.57 -1.24 6.06
CA ALA A 5 -7.00 -1.28 6.35
C ALA A 5 -7.74 -0.25 5.50
N PRO A 6 -9.00 -0.50 5.08
CA PRO A 6 -9.76 0.44 4.24
C PRO A 6 -9.94 1.83 4.86
N ASP A 7 -9.93 1.91 6.19
CA ASP A 7 -10.08 3.12 6.99
C ASP A 7 -8.74 3.74 7.43
N TRP A 8 -7.61 3.09 7.15
CA TRP A 8 -6.30 3.64 7.46
C TRP A 8 -5.88 4.69 6.43
N SER A 9 -5.42 5.85 6.93
CA SER A 9 -4.91 6.94 6.11
C SER A 9 -3.88 7.79 6.86
N VAL A 10 -3.26 8.72 6.13
CA VAL A 10 -2.39 9.78 6.67
C VAL A 10 -2.94 11.12 6.20
N LEU A 11 -2.64 12.19 6.93
CA LEU A 11 -3.12 13.52 6.62
C LEU A 11 -2.06 14.35 5.90
N VAL A 12 -2.50 15.32 5.11
CA VAL A 12 -1.60 16.33 4.55
C VAL A 12 -0.95 17.10 5.70
N GLY A 13 0.37 17.13 5.72
CA GLY A 13 1.16 17.75 6.80
C GLY A 13 1.77 16.75 7.79
N ASP A 14 1.36 15.47 7.78
CA ASP A 14 2.01 14.45 8.60
C ASP A 14 3.45 14.20 8.14
N ALA A 15 4.37 14.10 9.11
CA ALA A 15 5.72 13.66 8.86
C ALA A 15 5.78 12.14 8.74
N LEU A 16 6.33 11.63 7.62
CA LEU A 16 6.44 10.20 7.36
C LEU A 16 7.90 9.75 7.35
N GLY A 17 8.22 8.75 8.17
CA GLY A 17 9.48 8.01 8.11
C GLY A 17 9.28 6.69 7.38
N VAL A 18 10.12 6.44 6.37
CA VAL A 18 10.18 5.16 5.63
C VAL A 18 11.58 4.58 5.81
N PRO A 19 11.80 3.65 6.75
CA PRO A 19 13.06 2.93 6.86
C PRO A 19 13.32 2.13 5.58
N GLU A 20 14.56 2.17 5.10
CA GLU A 20 15.03 1.37 3.94
C GLU A 20 14.08 1.45 2.72
N PRO A 21 13.88 2.65 2.14
CA PRO A 21 12.86 2.85 1.11
C PRO A 21 13.18 2.10 -0.17
N GLN A 22 12.22 1.30 -0.64
CA GLN A 22 12.29 0.68 -1.96
C GLN A 22 11.85 1.69 -3.03
N LEU A 23 12.82 2.38 -3.63
CA LEU A 23 12.61 3.39 -4.67
C LEU A 23 12.36 2.75 -6.04
N PHE A 24 11.38 3.28 -6.77
CA PHE A 24 11.05 2.88 -8.13
C PHE A 24 10.97 4.09 -9.04
N LEU A 25 11.63 4.02 -10.19
CA LEU A 25 11.40 4.94 -11.29
C LEU A 25 10.36 4.32 -12.23
N HIS A 26 9.21 4.97 -12.35
CA HIS A 26 8.13 4.54 -13.22
C HIS A 26 8.16 5.35 -14.53
N GLN A 27 8.15 4.64 -15.65
CA GLN A 27 7.97 5.22 -16.97
C GLN A 27 7.02 4.33 -17.76
N HIS A 28 5.77 4.78 -17.88
CA HIS A 28 4.70 4.04 -18.53
C HIS A 28 4.20 4.76 -19.77
N HIS A 29 3.96 4.02 -20.84
CA HIS A 29 3.32 4.53 -22.05
C HIS A 29 2.02 3.76 -22.27
N TYR A 30 0.90 4.48 -22.31
CA TYR A 30 -0.41 3.86 -22.49
C TYR A 30 -1.36 4.80 -23.24
N GLN A 31 -2.00 4.29 -24.29
CA GLN A 31 -2.94 5.04 -25.12
C GLN A 31 -2.38 6.41 -25.59
N GLY A 32 -1.11 6.43 -26.04
CA GLY A 32 -0.45 7.65 -26.53
C GLY A 32 -0.06 8.66 -25.45
N LYS A 33 -0.23 8.33 -24.16
CA LYS A 33 0.18 9.17 -23.03
C LYS A 33 1.39 8.57 -22.33
N THR A 34 2.24 9.46 -21.81
CA THR A 34 3.43 9.10 -21.04
C THR A 34 3.25 9.51 -19.58
N PHE A 35 3.48 8.58 -18.67
CA PHE A 35 3.47 8.81 -17.23
C PHE A 35 4.86 8.52 -16.68
N SER A 36 5.55 9.56 -16.21
CA SER A 36 6.87 9.44 -15.60
C SER A 36 6.84 10.01 -14.19
N PHE A 37 7.16 9.17 -13.21
CA PHE A 37 7.18 9.54 -11.81
C PHE A 37 8.06 8.60 -10.99
N THR A 38 8.49 9.07 -9.83
CA THR A 38 9.19 8.23 -8.85
C THR A 38 8.20 7.79 -7.78
N GLY A 39 8.28 6.52 -7.36
CA GLY A 39 7.43 5.95 -6.32
C GLY A 39 8.26 5.27 -5.24
N ILE A 40 7.73 5.22 -4.02
CA ILE A 40 8.26 4.38 -2.94
C ILE A 40 7.25 3.28 -2.66
N ARG A 41 7.69 2.03 -2.74
CA ARG A 41 6.86 0.89 -2.38
C ARG A 41 6.98 0.62 -0.88
N VAL A 42 5.85 0.70 -0.20
CA VAL A 42 5.74 0.38 1.22
C VAL A 42 4.80 -0.81 1.35
N SER A 43 5.31 -1.95 1.81
CA SER A 43 4.56 -3.22 1.88
C SER A 43 3.41 -3.23 2.88
N SER A 44 3.50 -2.42 3.94
CA SER A 44 2.52 -2.33 5.02
C SER A 44 2.58 -0.97 5.73
N PRO A 45 1.46 -0.43 6.26
CA PRO A 45 1.49 0.71 7.17
C PRO A 45 2.41 0.54 8.37
N LEU A 46 2.59 -0.69 8.85
CA LEU A 46 3.45 -0.97 10.01
C LEU A 46 4.94 -0.80 9.73
N SER A 47 5.34 -0.60 8.47
CA SER A 47 6.71 -0.27 8.07
C SER A 47 6.96 1.24 8.07
N LEU A 48 5.99 2.05 8.48
CA LEU A 48 6.10 3.51 8.53
C LEU A 48 6.26 4.02 9.96
N LEU A 49 6.77 5.24 10.07
CA LEU A 49 6.57 6.13 11.21
C LEU A 49 5.72 7.31 10.75
N VAL A 50 4.60 7.57 11.43
CA VAL A 50 3.73 8.73 11.21
C VAL A 50 3.87 9.65 12.41
N ASN A 51 4.38 10.86 12.20
CA ASN A 51 4.71 11.81 13.27
C ASN A 51 5.58 11.17 14.37
N GLY A 52 6.57 10.37 13.95
CA GLY A 52 7.49 9.66 14.83
C GLY A 52 6.91 8.42 15.52
N ARG A 53 5.67 8.02 15.22
CA ARG A 53 5.00 6.86 15.85
C ARG A 53 4.68 5.77 14.84
N ARG A 54 4.84 4.51 15.24
CA ARG A 54 4.42 3.37 14.41
C ARG A 54 2.89 3.28 14.38
N PRO A 55 2.25 3.11 13.21
CA PRO A 55 0.80 2.84 13.15
C PRO A 55 0.40 1.59 13.94
N PRO A 56 -0.82 1.55 14.50
CA PRO A 56 -1.27 0.43 15.33
C PRO A 56 -1.66 -0.77 14.47
N GLY A 57 -1.79 -1.96 15.08
CA GLY A 57 -2.18 -3.20 14.39
C GLY A 57 -3.43 -3.10 13.48
N PRO A 58 -4.52 -2.44 13.90
CA PRO A 58 -5.70 -2.21 13.06
C PRO A 58 -5.46 -1.40 11.79
N ALA A 59 -4.28 -0.79 11.62
CA ALA A 59 -3.89 -0.18 10.35
C ALA A 59 -3.70 -1.22 9.23
N LEU A 60 -3.54 -2.51 9.55
CA LEU A 60 -3.46 -3.59 8.58
C LEU A 60 -4.83 -3.99 8.06
N ALA A 61 -4.89 -4.38 6.78
CA ALA A 61 -6.10 -4.99 6.24
C ALA A 61 -6.47 -6.26 7.05
N PRO A 62 -7.77 -6.48 7.33
CA PRO A 62 -8.20 -7.68 8.04
C PRO A 62 -7.99 -8.92 7.18
N ALA A 63 -7.70 -10.05 7.81
CA ALA A 63 -7.68 -11.33 7.12
C ALA A 63 -9.07 -11.64 6.55
N ARG A 64 -9.13 -12.02 5.27
CA ARG A 64 -10.37 -12.44 4.61
C ARG A 64 -10.26 -13.91 4.25
N LEU A 65 -11.17 -14.72 4.79
CA LEU A 65 -11.34 -16.10 4.36
C LEU A 65 -11.99 -16.10 2.98
N ALA A 66 -11.31 -16.66 1.98
CA ALA A 66 -11.91 -16.92 0.68
C ALA A 66 -12.48 -18.33 0.67
N LEU A 67 -13.82 -18.45 0.68
CA LEU A 67 -14.48 -19.72 0.41
C LEU A 67 -14.48 -19.92 -1.10
N HIS A 68 -13.63 -20.81 -1.59
CA HIS A 68 -13.65 -21.23 -2.98
C HIS A 68 -14.78 -22.26 -3.14
N ASN A 69 -15.82 -21.92 -3.91
CA ASN A 69 -16.74 -22.94 -4.40
C ASN A 69 -16.10 -23.59 -5.63
N PRO A 70 -15.83 -24.91 -5.63
CA PRO A 70 -15.42 -25.59 -6.85
C PRO A 70 -16.57 -25.49 -7.88
N PRO A 71 -16.27 -25.32 -9.17
CA PRO A 71 -17.30 -25.36 -10.21
C PRO A 71 -17.98 -26.74 -10.21
N SER A 72 -19.30 -26.75 -10.38
CA SER A 72 -20.11 -27.97 -10.52
C SER A 72 -19.67 -28.75 -11.77
N PRO A 73 -19.55 -30.09 -11.71
CA PRO A 73 -19.28 -30.91 -12.88
C PRO A 73 -20.50 -30.89 -13.82
N ASP A 74 -20.25 -30.66 -15.11
CA ASP A 74 -21.22 -30.83 -16.20
C ASP A 74 -21.62 -32.30 -16.40
#